data_AF-A0A343TIJ4-F1
#
_entry.id   AF-A0A343TIJ4-F1
#
_cell.length_a   1.000
_cell.length_b   1.000
_cell.length_c   1.000
_cell.angle_alpha   90.00
_cell.angle_beta   90.00
_cell.angle_gamma   90.00
#
_symmetry.space_group_name_H-M   'P 1'
#
loop_
_entity.id
_entity.type
_entity.pdbx_description
1 polymer ?
#
loop_
_entity_poly.entity_id
_entity_poly.type
_entity_poly.pdbx_seq_one_letter_code
_entity_poly.pdbx_strand_id
1 'polypeptide(L)'
;MLGFTDVVNALDYESFGSREYRVGTNVEYAVYVEFGTSRNQAQPFLRPAVEQAVSELDQYANEVDSPEELVEHLALKIEEYAKANAVVDTGNLRGSIEAQRV
;
A
#
# COMPACT_ATOMS: atom_id res chain seq x y z
N MET A 1 15.24 30.75 19.84
CA MET A 1 14.00 29.99 20.10
C MET A 1 14.12 28.73 19.28
N LEU A 2 14.05 27.54 19.88
CA LEU A 2 14.10 26.29 19.11
C LEU A 2 12.90 26.28 18.15
N GLY A 3 13.16 26.31 16.85
CA GLY A 3 12.13 26.27 15.81
C GLY A 3 11.69 24.85 15.51
N PHE A 4 10.52 24.70 14.86
CA PHE A 4 10.05 23.41 14.36
C PHE A 4 11.10 22.74 13.46
N THR A 5 11.79 23.52 12.63
CA THR A 5 12.90 23.07 11.78
C THR A 5 14.09 22.53 12.57
N ASP A 6 14.44 23.14 13.71
CA ASP A 6 15.55 22.68 14.55
C ASP A 6 15.23 21.32 15.18
N VAL A 7 13.97 21.10 15.56
CA VAL A 7 13.48 19.82 16.11
C VAL A 7 13.48 18.74 15.02
N VAL A 8 12.97 19.06 13.82
CA VAL A 8 12.95 18.15 12.68
C VAL A 8 14.36 17.74 12.25
N ASN A 9 15.30 18.69 12.23
CA ASN A 9 16.71 18.42 11.93
C ASN A 9 17.41 17.62 13.02
N ALA A 10 17.12 17.87 14.30
CA ALA A 10 17.67 17.09 15.42
C ALA A 10 17.17 15.63 15.42
N LEU A 11 16.00 15.38 14.84
CA LEU A 11 15.44 14.05 14.62
C LEU A 11 15.96 13.39 13.32
N ASP A 12 16.86 14.04 12.59
CA ASP A 12 17.40 13.59 11.28
C ASP A 12 16.30 13.22 10.27
N TYR A 13 15.17 13.91 10.34
CA TYR A 13 13.97 13.56 9.57
C TYR A 13 14.16 13.70 8.06
N GLU A 14 15.00 14.64 7.61
CA GLU A 14 15.29 14.84 6.18
C GLU A 14 16.17 13.73 5.58
N SER A 15 16.80 12.89 6.42
CA SER A 15 17.72 11.82 6.00
C SER A 15 17.05 10.45 5.88
N PHE A 16 15.83 10.27 6.43
CA PHE A 16 14.98 9.14 6.03
C PHE A 16 14.64 9.36 4.56
N GLY A 17 15.29 8.61 3.67
CA GLY A 17 15.01 8.69 2.25
C GLY A 17 13.57 8.28 2.07
N SER A 18 12.68 9.22 1.72
CA SER A 18 11.27 8.89 1.56
C SER A 18 11.10 8.00 0.33
N ARG A 19 11.26 6.68 0.49
CA ARG A 19 10.86 5.71 -0.53
C ARG A 19 9.35 5.70 -0.52
N GLU A 20 8.75 6.32 -1.53
CA GLU A 20 7.31 6.29 -1.74
C GLU A 20 6.97 5.18 -2.74
N TYR A 21 5.91 4.42 -2.44
CA TYR A 21 5.34 3.43 -3.34
C TYR A 21 3.86 3.75 -3.57
N ARG A 22 3.42 3.56 -4.82
CA ARG A 22 2.02 3.57 -5.21
C ARG A 22 1.58 2.14 -5.46
N VAL A 23 0.52 1.71 -4.78
CA VAL A 23 -0.11 0.40 -5.00
C VAL A 23 -1.49 0.59 -5.59
N GLY A 24 -1.75 -0.04 -6.72
CA GLY A 24 -3.03 0.10 -7.41
C GLY A 24 -3.06 -0.63 -8.73
N THR A 25 -4.02 -0.27 -9.57
CA THR A 25 -4.21 -0.85 -10.90
C THR A 25 -4.54 0.26 -11.90
N ASN A 26 -4.13 0.08 -13.15
CA ASN A 26 -4.50 0.94 -14.28
C ASN A 26 -5.84 0.54 -14.93
N VAL A 27 -6.53 -0.45 -14.38
CA VAL A 27 -7.80 -0.95 -14.91
C VAL A 27 -8.94 -0.05 -14.48
N GLU A 28 -9.55 0.65 -15.44
CA GLU A 28 -10.60 1.63 -15.18
C GLU A 28 -11.82 1.06 -14.43
N TYR A 29 -12.20 -0.19 -14.70
CA TYR A 29 -13.36 -0.79 -14.05
C TYR A 29 -13.11 -1.19 -12.59
N ALA A 30 -11.86 -1.16 -12.12
CA ALA A 30 -11.49 -1.58 -10.76
C ALA A 30 -12.19 -0.74 -9.68
N VAL A 31 -12.45 0.55 -9.95
CA VAL A 31 -13.18 1.42 -9.01
C VAL A 31 -14.61 0.91 -8.75
N TYR A 32 -15.28 0.40 -9.78
CA TYR A 32 -16.63 -0.15 -9.65
C TYR A 32 -16.64 -1.50 -8.93
N VAL A 33 -15.53 -2.24 -8.99
CA VAL A 33 -15.35 -3.47 -8.22
C VAL A 33 -15.15 -3.13 -6.74
N GLU A 34 -14.24 -2.20 -6.44
CA GLU A 34 -13.88 -1.80 -5.07
C GLU A 34 -15.05 -1.20 -4.27
N PHE A 35 -15.89 -0.40 -4.93
CA PHE A 35 -16.98 0.35 -4.29
C PHE A 35 -18.38 -0.14 -4.64
N GLY A 36 -18.50 -1.03 -5.63
CA GLY A 36 -19.80 -1.49 -6.13
C GLY A 36 -20.50 -0.45 -7.01
N THR A 37 -21.70 -0.80 -7.46
CA THR A 37 -22.55 0.04 -8.31
C THR A 37 -24.01 -0.09 -7.87
N SER A 38 -24.92 0.64 -8.50
CA SER A 38 -26.36 0.48 -8.25
C SER A 38 -26.91 -0.91 -8.62
N ARG A 39 -26.16 -1.69 -9.41
CA ARG A 39 -26.59 -3.02 -9.91
C ARG A 39 -25.82 -4.18 -9.30
N ASN A 40 -24.63 -3.94 -8.77
CA ASN A 40 -23.75 -4.98 -8.22
C ASN A 40 -23.16 -4.51 -6.89
N GLN A 41 -23.09 -5.41 -5.91
CA GLN A 41 -22.46 -5.12 -4.61
C GLN A 41 -20.94 -4.91 -4.77
N ALA A 42 -20.36 -4.16 -3.82
CA ALA A 42 -18.93 -3.97 -3.73
C ALA A 42 -18.19 -5.29 -3.46
N GLN A 43 -17.07 -5.48 -4.13
CA GLN A 43 -16.14 -6.58 -3.91
C GLN A 43 -14.76 -5.98 -3.68
N PRO A 44 -14.54 -5.37 -2.51
CA PRO A 44 -13.32 -4.63 -2.22
C PRO A 44 -12.12 -5.57 -2.19
N PHE A 45 -11.01 -5.11 -2.76
CA PHE A 45 -9.78 -5.88 -2.84
C PHE A 45 -8.59 -5.06 -2.31
N LEU A 46 -8.56 -3.75 -2.54
CA LEU A 46 -7.43 -2.90 -2.17
C LEU A 46 -7.52 -2.41 -0.73
N ARG A 47 -8.69 -1.91 -0.27
CA ARG A 47 -8.87 -1.50 1.13
C ARG A 47 -8.61 -2.64 2.13
N PRO A 48 -9.21 -3.83 1.99
CA PRO A 48 -8.93 -4.93 2.91
C PRO A 48 -7.46 -5.36 2.88
N ALA A 49 -6.77 -5.23 1.74
CA ALA A 49 -5.34 -5.50 1.64
C ALA A 49 -4.48 -4.51 2.46
N VAL A 50 -4.83 -3.22 2.42
CA VAL A 50 -4.19 -2.20 3.26
C VAL A 50 -4.44 -2.47 4.73
N GLU A 51 -5.69 -2.73 5.11
CA GLU A 51 -6.06 -3.02 6.50
C GLU A 51 -5.29 -4.22 7.05
N GLN A 52 -5.20 -5.29 6.26
CA GLN A 52 -4.44 -6.49 6.63
C GLN A 52 -2.94 -6.19 6.77
N ALA A 53 -2.33 -5.57 5.77
CA ALA A 53 -0.90 -5.25 5.81
C ALA A 53 -0.55 -4.32 6.99
N VAL A 54 -1.40 -3.34 7.29
CA VAL A 54 -1.22 -2.45 8.45
C VAL A 54 -1.40 -3.22 9.77
N SER A 55 -2.31 -4.18 9.85
CA SER A 55 -2.47 -5.00 11.05
C SER A 55 -1.26 -5.89 11.35
N GLU A 56 -0.46 -6.19 10.33
CA GLU A 56 0.77 -6.99 10.42
C GLU A 56 2.04 -6.12 10.46
N LEU A 57 1.91 -4.78 10.49
CA LEU A 57 3.03 -3.83 10.39
C LEU A 57 4.12 -4.07 11.44
N ASP A 58 3.74 -4.34 12.68
CA ASP A 58 4.68 -4.61 13.77
C ASP A 58 5.54 -5.85 13.48
N GLN A 59 5.00 -6.85 12.78
CA GLN A 59 5.76 -8.05 12.41
C GLN A 59 6.80 -7.68 11.36
N TYR A 60 6.40 -6.97 10.30
CA TYR A 60 7.31 -6.54 9.24
C TYR A 60 8.41 -5.62 9.75
N ALA A 61 8.09 -4.74 10.71
CA ALA A 61 9.07 -3.85 11.33
C ALA A 61 10.17 -4.60 12.10
N ASN A 62 9.91 -5.83 12.56
CA ASN A 62 10.91 -6.69 13.21
C ASN A 62 11.73 -7.52 12.21
N GLU A 63 11.32 -7.56 10.93
CA GLU A 63 11.96 -8.38 9.88
C GLU A 63 12.92 -7.58 8.99
N VAL A 64 12.93 -6.25 9.10
CA VAL A 64 13.67 -5.34 8.21
C VAL A 64 14.62 -4.45 9.00
N ASP A 65 15.73 -4.05 8.36
CA ASP A 65 16.81 -3.31 9.02
C ASP A 65 16.66 -1.79 8.85
N SER A 66 15.73 -1.33 8.00
CA SER A 66 15.51 0.09 7.71
C SER A 66 14.04 0.43 7.42
N PRO A 67 13.60 1.69 7.66
CA PRO A 67 12.26 2.14 7.27
C PRO A 67 12.01 2.07 5.77
N GLU A 68 13.06 2.27 4.97
CA GLU A 68 13.00 2.16 3.52
C GLU A 68 12.63 0.74 3.06
N GLU A 69 13.21 -0.28 3.71
CA GLU A 69 12.85 -1.68 3.49
C GLU A 69 11.46 -1.99 4.02
N LEU A 70 11.04 -1.40 5.15
CA LEU A 70 9.69 -1.56 5.68
C LEU A 70 8.63 -1.06 4.70
N VAL A 71 8.83 0.12 4.10
CA VAL A 71 7.87 0.68 3.15
C VAL A 71 7.79 -0.16 1.88
N GLU A 72 8.93 -0.66 1.39
CA GLU A 72 8.97 -1.59 0.26
C GLU A 72 8.25 -2.90 0.58
N HIS A 73 8.56 -3.52 1.72
CA HIS A 73 7.92 -4.76 2.17
C HIS A 73 6.40 -4.56 2.32
N LEU A 74 5.96 -3.48 2.95
CA LEU A 74 4.55 -3.16 3.12
C LEU A 74 3.84 -2.98 1.78
N ALA A 75 4.46 -2.29 0.82
CA ALA A 75 3.89 -2.10 -0.52
C ALA A 75 3.70 -3.44 -1.26
N LEU A 76 4.70 -4.33 -1.19
CA LEU A 76 4.63 -5.68 -1.77
C LEU A 76 3.55 -6.54 -1.11
N LYS A 77 3.38 -6.42 0.22
CA LYS A 77 2.32 -7.13 0.95
C LYS A 77 0.92 -6.63 0.59
N ILE A 78 0.75 -5.32 0.44
CA ILE A 78 -0.52 -4.76 -0.03
C ILE A 78 -0.83 -5.26 -1.44
N GLU A 79 0.14 -5.33 -2.34
CA GLU A 79 -0.03 -5.90 -3.68
C GLU A 79 -0.46 -7.38 -3.60
N GLU A 80 0.25 -8.19 -2.81
CA GLU A 80 -0.04 -9.61 -2.60
C GLU A 80 -1.48 -9.83 -2.10
N TYR A 81 -1.88 -9.13 -1.05
CA TYR A 81 -3.22 -9.24 -0.48
C TYR A 81 -4.29 -8.69 -1.42
N ALA A 82 -4.02 -7.59 -2.13
CA ALA A 82 -4.95 -7.06 -3.12
C ALA A 82 -5.19 -8.06 -4.26
N LYS A 83 -4.13 -8.76 -4.69
CA LYS A 83 -4.24 -9.85 -5.68
C LYS A 83 -5.04 -11.03 -5.16
N ALA A 84 -4.87 -11.40 -3.89
CA ALA A 84 -5.61 -12.50 -3.27
C ALA A 84 -7.10 -12.16 -3.12
N ASN A 85 -7.43 -10.91 -2.78
CA ASN A 85 -8.80 -10.44 -2.58
C ASN A 85 -9.54 -10.11 -3.89
N ALA A 86 -8.84 -9.99 -5.02
CA ALA A 86 -9.43 -9.76 -6.34
C ALA A 86 -10.07 -11.04 -6.91
N VAL A 87 -11.21 -11.44 -6.34
CA VAL A 87 -11.94 -12.69 -6.68
C VAL A 87 -12.63 -12.62 -8.05
N VAL A 88 -12.99 -11.43 -8.54
CA VAL A 88 -13.76 -11.29 -9.80
C VAL A 88 -12.86 -11.39 -11.02
N ASP A 89 -13.26 -12.29 -11.90
CA ASP A 89 -12.45 -13.11 -12.77
C ASP A 89 -12.27 -12.54 -14.18
N THR A 90 -11.08 -12.04 -14.48
CA THR A 90 -10.52 -12.04 -15.85
C THR A 90 -9.01 -12.30 -15.88
N GLY A 91 -8.35 -12.50 -14.72
CA GLY A 91 -6.89 -12.45 -14.61
C GLY A 91 -6.28 -11.06 -14.90
N ASN A 92 -6.95 -10.22 -15.70
CA ASN A 92 -6.54 -8.88 -16.08
C ASN A 92 -6.49 -7.94 -14.87
N LEU A 93 -7.54 -7.91 -14.04
CA LEU A 93 -7.53 -7.08 -12.83
C LEU A 93 -6.39 -7.52 -11.89
N ARG A 94 -6.36 -8.80 -11.51
CA ARG A 94 -5.33 -9.34 -10.61
C ARG A 94 -3.91 -9.15 -11.15
N GLY A 95 -3.70 -9.36 -12.45
CA GLY A 95 -2.40 -9.20 -13.10
C GLY A 95 -1.93 -7.75 -13.23
N SER A 96 -2.86 -6.78 -13.16
CA SER A 96 -2.57 -5.35 -13.26
C SER A 96 -2.32 -4.64 -11.92
N ILE A 97 -2.50 -5.33 -10.80
CA ILE A 97 -2.24 -4.76 -9.48
C ILE A 97 -0.73 -4.79 -9.24
N GLU A 98 -0.14 -3.62 -9.02
CA GLU A 98 1.32 -3.47 -8.87
C GLU A 98 1.66 -2.43 -7.81
N ALA A 99 2.73 -2.69 -7.07
CA ALA A 99 3.45 -1.74 -6.24
C ALA A 99 4.60 -1.11 -7.03
N GLN A 100 4.51 0.19 -7.28
CA GLN A 100 5.49 0.94 -8.07
C GLN A 100 6.14 2.02 -7.23
N ARG A 101 7.47 2.06 -7.21
CA ARG A 101 8.23 3.15 -6.58
C ARG A 101 8.01 4.46 -7.35
N VAL A 102 7.82 5.57 -6.62
CA VAL A 102 7.62 6.93 -7.16
C VAL A 102 8.95 7.68 -7.27
#